data_AF-A0A0P9EST9-F1
#
_entry.id   AF-A0A0P9EST9-F1
#
_cell.length_a   1.000
_cell.length_b   1.000
_cell.length_c   1.000
_cell.angle_alpha   90.00
_cell.angle_beta   90.00
_cell.angle_gamma   90.00
#
_symmetry.space_group_name_H-M   'P 1'
#
loop_
_entity.id
_entity.type
_entity.pdbx_description
1 polymer ?
#
loop_
_entity_poly.entity_id
_entity_poly.type
_entity_poly.pdbx_seq_one_letter_code
_entity_poly.pdbx_strand_id
1 'polypeptide(L)'
;MVELGRLAGLRLTAKPSAVIGMLVLWVVFAAAGLALGLPLVTAVLGGLAATALHWLSELVHQLGHAWAARRTGFPMIGIRFWG
;
A
#
# COMPACT_ATOMS: atom_id res chain seq x y z
N MET A 1 16.19 -3.09 3.89
CA MET A 1 15.10 -2.44 3.12
C MET A 1 15.25 -2.84 1.67
N VAL A 2 14.14 -2.98 0.95
CA VAL A 2 14.11 -3.32 -0.47
C VAL A 2 13.86 -2.04 -1.27
N GLU A 3 14.66 -1.81 -2.32
CA GLU A 3 14.45 -0.71 -3.26
C GLU A 3 13.34 -1.05 -4.24
N LEU A 4 12.37 -0.14 -4.39
CA LEU A 4 11.26 -0.29 -5.32
C LEU A 4 11.39 0.64 -6.54
N GLY A 5 12.33 1.59 -6.50
CA GLY A 5 12.62 2.52 -7.58
C GLY A 5 12.34 3.97 -7.21
N ARG A 6 12.03 4.79 -8.22
CA ARG A 6 11.74 6.22 -8.06
C ARG A 6 10.43 6.60 -8.74
N LEU A 7 9.66 7.47 -8.10
CA LEU A 7 8.42 8.03 -8.64
C LEU A 7 8.31 9.49 -8.23
N ALA A 8 8.00 10.39 -9.18
CA ALA A 8 7.87 11.83 -8.93
C ALA A 8 9.09 12.47 -8.22
N GLY A 9 10.29 11.91 -8.43
CA GLY A 9 11.53 12.37 -7.77
C GLY A 9 11.75 11.81 -6.35
N LEU A 10 10.81 11.03 -5.81
CA LEU A 10 10.91 10.38 -4.49
C LEU A 10 11.50 8.97 -4.64
N ARG A 11 12.38 8.60 -3.71
CA ARG A 11 12.85 7.21 -3.58
C ARG A 11 11.78 6.36 -2.89
N LEU A 12 11.39 5.24 -3.52
CA LEU A 12 10.43 4.30 -2.96
C LEU A 12 11.17 3.10 -2.35
N THR A 13 10.89 2.82 -1.08
CA THR A 13 11.47 1.69 -0.35
C THR A 13 10.41 0.93 0.43
N ALA A 14 10.66 -0.36 0.66
CA ALA A 14 9.84 -1.21 1.51
C ALA A 14 10.69 -1.89 2.59
N LYS A 15 10.17 -1.97 3.81
CA LYS A 15 10.70 -2.90 4.82
C LYS A 15 10.22 -4.33 4.52
N PRO A 16 10.88 -5.39 5.01
CA PRO A 16 10.36 -6.75 4.88
C PRO A 16 8.95 -6.94 5.47
N SER A 17 8.60 -6.14 6.49
CA SER A 17 7.24 -6.06 7.07
C SER A 17 6.16 -5.70 6.03
N ALA A 18 6.55 -5.14 4.88
CA ALA A 18 5.70 -4.94 3.72
C ALA A 18 4.96 -6.17 3.27
N VAL A 19 5.74 -7.22 3.04
CA VAL A 19 5.26 -8.44 2.41
C VAL A 19 4.33 -9.13 3.39
N ILE A 20 4.73 -9.17 4.66
CA ILE A 20 3.92 -9.73 5.75
C ILE A 20 2.61 -8.94 5.89
N GLY A 21 2.68 -7.61 5.95
CA GLY A 21 1.49 -6.75 6.07
C GLY A 21 0.54 -6.91 4.87
N MET A 22 1.07 -7.01 3.65
CA MET A 22 0.28 -7.27 2.45
C MET A 22 -0.45 -8.61 2.52
N LEU A 23 0.24 -9.68 2.90
CA LEU A 23 -0.36 -11.01 3.03
C LEU A 23 -1.44 -11.03 4.11
N VAL A 24 -1.18 -10.40 5.26
CA VAL A 24 -2.16 -10.27 6.34
C VAL A 24 -3.39 -9.51 5.88
N LEU A 25 -3.22 -8.34 5.23
CA LEU A 25 -4.35 -7.56 4.69
C LEU A 25 -5.16 -8.36 3.66
N TRP A 26 -4.48 -9.10 2.79
CA TRP A 26 -5.17 -9.95 1.81
C TRP A 26 -6.02 -11.02 2.48
N VAL A 27 -5.47 -11.74 3.46
CA VAL A 27 -6.23 -12.74 4.23
C VAL A 27 -7.40 -12.09 4.95
N VAL A 28 -7.22 -10.92 5.56
CA VAL A 28 -8.29 -10.20 6.25
C VAL A 28 -9.41 -9.80 5.29
N PHE A 29 -9.09 -9.26 4.12
CA PHE A 29 -10.12 -8.88 3.14
C PHE A 29 -10.78 -10.09 2.49
N ALA A 30 -10.05 -11.18 2.24
CA ALA A 30 -10.64 -12.42 1.75
C ALA A 30 -11.59 -13.03 2.80
N ALA A 31 -11.18 -13.06 4.08
CA ALA A 31 -12.02 -13.52 5.17
C ALA A 31 -13.28 -12.65 5.34
N ALA A 32 -13.14 -11.33 5.19
CA ALA A 32 -14.29 -10.42 5.16
C ALA A 32 -15.24 -10.74 4.01
N GLY A 33 -14.72 -11.01 2.81
CA GLY A 33 -15.52 -11.43 1.65
C GLY A 33 -16.30 -12.73 1.91
N LEU A 34 -15.65 -13.72 2.54
CA LEU A 34 -16.31 -14.96 2.94
C LEU A 34 -17.40 -14.72 3.99
N ALA A 35 -17.14 -13.87 4.98
CA ALA A 35 -18.11 -13.50 6.02
C ALA A 35 -19.33 -12.76 5.44
N LEU A 36 -19.17 -12.09 4.29
CA LEU A 36 -20.26 -11.47 3.52
C LEU A 36 -20.98 -12.45 2.58
N GLY A 37 -20.62 -13.74 2.59
CA GLY A 37 -21.26 -14.78 1.78
C GLY A 37 -20.77 -14.86 0.33
N LEU A 38 -19.64 -14.23 -0.01
CA LEU A 38 -19.06 -14.37 -1.35
C LEU A 38 -18.52 -15.79 -1.57
N PRO A 39 -18.63 -16.35 -2.79
CA PRO A 39 -17.96 -17.62 -3.13
C PRO A 39 -16.45 -17.53 -2.90
N LEU A 40 -15.81 -18.64 -2.53
CA LEU A 40 -14.40 -18.70 -2.15
C LEU A 40 -13.47 -17.98 -3.14
N VAL A 41 -13.62 -18.29 -4.44
CA VAL A 41 -12.79 -17.68 -5.50
C VAL A 41 -13.01 -16.17 -5.56
N THR A 42 -14.26 -15.71 -5.46
CA THR A 42 -14.61 -14.29 -5.48
C THR A 42 -14.07 -13.56 -4.25
N ALA A 43 -14.14 -14.17 -3.06
CA ALA A 43 -13.61 -13.60 -1.83
C ALA A 43 -12.07 -13.46 -1.89
N VAL A 44 -11.36 -14.49 -2.37
CA VAL A 44 -9.91 -14.48 -2.52
C VAL A 44 -9.45 -13.42 -3.53
N LEU A 45 -10.05 -13.39 -4.72
CA LEU A 45 -9.68 -12.41 -5.76
C LEU A 45 -10.11 -10.99 -5.37
N GLY A 46 -11.29 -10.83 -4.76
CA GLY A 46 -11.77 -9.56 -4.24
C GLY A 46 -10.87 -9.02 -3.12
N GLY A 47 -10.42 -9.88 -2.21
CA GLY A 47 -9.44 -9.52 -1.20
C GLY A 47 -8.11 -9.08 -1.79
N LEU A 48 -7.64 -9.74 -2.86
CA LEU A 48 -6.41 -9.35 -3.56
C LEU A 48 -6.56 -7.96 -4.20
N ALA A 49 -7.69 -7.73 -4.88
CA ALA A 49 -8.01 -6.43 -5.47
C ALA A 49 -8.10 -5.33 -4.39
N ALA A 50 -8.75 -5.60 -3.26
CA ALA A 50 -8.84 -4.66 -2.14
C ALA A 50 -7.46 -4.34 -1.55
N THR A 51 -6.58 -5.33 -1.38
CA THR A 51 -5.20 -5.11 -0.94
C THR A 51 -4.42 -4.24 -1.93
N ALA A 52 -4.55 -4.50 -3.24
CA ALA A 52 -3.89 -3.68 -4.26
C ALA A 52 -4.39 -2.22 -4.23
N LEU A 53 -5.70 -2.02 -4.09
CA LEU A 53 -6.30 -0.69 -3.94
C LEU A 53 -5.84 0.01 -2.67
N HIS A 54 -5.73 -0.71 -1.55
CA HIS A 54 -5.18 -0.16 -0.30
C HIS A 54 -3.75 0.36 -0.50
N TRP A 55 -2.88 -0.44 -1.13
CA TRP A 55 -1.50 -0.03 -1.43
C TRP A 55 -1.42 1.18 -2.36
N LEU A 56 -2.27 1.22 -3.39
CA LEU A 56 -2.35 2.36 -4.29
C LEU A 56 -2.83 3.62 -3.55
N SER A 57 -3.85 3.47 -2.70
CA SER A 57 -4.36 4.56 -1.86
C SER A 57 -3.27 5.11 -0.94
N GLU A 58 -2.49 4.24 -0.29
CA GLU A 58 -1.36 4.66 0.55
C GLU A 58 -0.29 5.41 -0.26
N LEU A 59 0.06 4.93 -1.46
CA LEU A 59 0.98 5.63 -2.33
C LEU A 59 0.46 7.03 -2.70
N VAL A 60 -0.81 7.14 -3.12
CA VAL A 60 -1.43 8.43 -3.47
C VAL A 60 -1.47 9.37 -2.27
N HIS A 61 -1.79 8.86 -1.09
CA HIS A 61 -1.77 9.61 0.16
C HIS A 61 -0.39 10.20 0.47
N GLN A 62 0.66 9.36 0.38
CA GLN A 62 2.05 9.79 0.57
C GLN A 62 2.53 10.78 -0.50
N LEU A 63 2.06 10.64 -1.75
CA LEU A 63 2.32 11.63 -2.80
C LEU A 63 1.66 12.98 -2.50
N GLY A 64 0.45 12.97 -1.92
CA GLY A 64 -0.22 14.18 -1.42
C GLY A 64 0.59 14.88 -0.33
N HIS A 65 1.11 14.11 0.64
CA HIS A 65 2.04 14.65 1.64
C HIS A 65 3.32 15.21 1.01
N ALA A 66 3.91 14.51 0.05
CA ALA A 66 5.12 14.98 -0.62
C ALA A 66 4.88 16.28 -1.41
N TRP A 67 3.71 16.42 -2.03
CA TRP A 67 3.30 17.67 -2.67
C TRP A 67 3.16 18.81 -1.67
N ALA A 68 2.52 18.57 -0.53
CA ALA A 68 2.38 19.58 0.52
C ALA A 68 3.75 19.99 1.09
N ALA A 69 4.62 19.03 1.39
CA ALA A 69 5.96 19.25 1.94
C ALA A 69 6.87 20.08 1.03
N ARG A 70 6.71 20.00 -0.29
CA ARG A 70 7.45 20.86 -1.24
C ARG A 70 7.20 22.35 -1.04
N ARG A 71 6.06 22.73 -0.45
CA ARG A 71 5.66 24.13 -0.23
C ARG A 71 6.07 24.69 1.12
N THR A 72 6.62 23.86 2.00
CA THR A 72 7.02 24.28 3.35
C THR A 72 8.51 24.58 3.45
N GLY A 73 9.28 24.37 2.37
CA GLY A 73 10.75 24.42 2.40
C GLY A 73 11.40 23.12 2.89
N PHE A 74 10.61 22.10 3.25
CA PHE A 74 11.09 20.79 3.72
C PHE A 74 10.61 19.66 2.81
N PRO A 75 11.09 19.57 1.55
CA PRO A 75 10.62 18.56 0.61
C PRO A 75 10.95 17.14 1.08
N MET A 76 9.99 16.23 0.97
CA MET A 76 10.22 14.81 1.18
C MET A 76 11.22 14.27 0.16
N ILE A 77 12.12 13.38 0.60
CA ILE A 77 13.14 12.73 -0.26
C ILE A 77 12.74 11.30 -0.69
N GLY A 78 11.71 10.73 -0.07
CA GLY A 78 11.29 9.37 -0.33
C GLY A 78 10.05 8.96 0.44
N ILE A 79 9.51 7.82 0.05
CA ILE A 79 8.40 7.13 0.69
C ILE A 79 8.93 5.76 1.12
N ARG A 80 8.72 5.43 2.39
CA ARG A 80 9.08 4.13 2.97
C ARG A 80 7.81 3.48 3.48
N PHE A 81 7.39 2.41 2.82
CA PHE A 81 6.19 1.72 3.23
C PHE A 81 6.40 0.83 4.48
N TRP A 82 5.31 0.68 5.29
CA TRP A 82 5.16 -0.11 6.55
C TRP A 82 6.30 0.08 7.54
N GLY A 83 6.58 1.37 7.74
CA GLY A 83 7.40 1.95 8.79
C GLY A 83 6.87 1.62 10.17
#